data_AF-A0A4S2AG03-F1
#
_entry.id   AF-A0A4S2AG03-F1
#
_cell.length_a   1.000
_cell.length_b   1.000
_cell.length_c   1.000
_cell.angle_alpha   90.00
_cell.angle_beta   90.00
_cell.angle_gamma   90.00
#
_symmetry.space_group_name_H-M   'P 1'
#
loop_
_entity.id
_entity.type
_entity.pdbx_description
1 polymer ?
#
loop_
_entity_poly.entity_id
_entity_poly.type
_entity_poly.pdbx_seq_one_letter_code
_entity_poly.pdbx_strand_id
1 'polypeptide(L)'
;MRTLRLISTTLLMVVLCLNFTFCSDGNEVKEDSIILLADDTQQELFFSEKEETKEIKFTSTGCWYAFIDYAPEDWITVTPTEGGAGENAIFIKVNSNNPYSDKRGRVCIATLYQTIDIVVIQEGRECTQNIEVAGTLDKLLGTYDIHKLKLTGYLNGTDVATIRKMPLTEIDLSNVNIVGGGTYTVHYNRGSIAGEYKGSTSDNVFPSCFFYNKPIIQSVVLPNTITMIDDRAFAYCENLSSIVIPDGVTKIGMEAFDNCKGLTSVTIPKSVTEIGSDAFRLCESITSITIPNSVTKIKEGAFWGCTNLTSIIIPNSVIGIDKYAFGKCSGVTSIVIGNGIKRLPAYVFSECTNLSSVIIPANVETIEDAAFENCSALKEIHVKSSIPPTVNNSTFSTYSHVVLYVPTGSKEAYQNHNIWGKFGTIVEE
;
A
#
# COMPACT_ATOMS: atom_id res chain seq x y z
N MET A 1 20.17 -9.00 -62.53
CA MET A 1 18.75 -8.58 -62.67
C MET A 1 17.95 -9.35 -61.64
N ARG A 2 17.03 -8.67 -60.94
CA ARG A 2 16.06 -9.16 -59.93
C ARG A 2 16.47 -9.03 -58.44
N THR A 3 16.09 -7.89 -57.91
CA THR A 3 15.42 -7.66 -56.62
C THR A 3 14.67 -8.88 -56.05
N LEU A 4 14.78 -9.09 -54.73
CA LEU A 4 13.64 -9.49 -53.88
C LEU A 4 13.84 -8.94 -52.45
N ARG A 5 12.85 -8.15 -52.00
CA ARG A 5 12.57 -7.81 -50.60
C ARG A 5 11.81 -8.98 -49.95
N LEU A 6 12.02 -9.24 -48.65
CA LEU A 6 11.01 -9.37 -47.57
C LEU A 6 11.73 -9.83 -46.27
N ILE A 7 11.70 -9.04 -45.18
CA ILE A 7 10.87 -9.20 -43.96
C ILE A 7 11.01 -10.58 -43.27
N SER A 8 11.60 -10.64 -42.07
CA SER A 8 11.03 -11.30 -40.88
C SER A 8 11.95 -11.17 -39.66
N THR A 9 11.33 -10.93 -38.52
CA THR A 9 11.87 -10.78 -37.15
C THR A 9 12.27 -12.10 -36.49
N THR A 10 13.12 -11.95 -35.46
CA THR A 10 13.27 -12.75 -34.21
C THR A 10 14.01 -14.11 -34.19
N LEU A 11 15.02 -14.12 -33.32
CA LEU A 11 15.53 -15.21 -32.46
C LEU A 11 16.49 -16.24 -33.07
N LEU A 12 17.79 -16.09 -32.79
CA LEU A 12 18.65 -17.25 -32.54
C LEU A 12 19.85 -16.86 -31.66
N MET A 13 19.99 -17.55 -30.53
CA MET A 13 21.20 -17.60 -29.71
C MET A 13 22.43 -17.80 -30.61
N VAL A 14 23.34 -16.83 -30.63
CA VAL A 14 24.67 -17.05 -31.19
C VAL A 14 25.60 -17.35 -30.03
N VAL A 15 25.81 -18.64 -29.83
CA VAL A 15 27.01 -19.23 -29.23
C VAL A 15 28.22 -18.59 -29.90
N LEU A 16 28.88 -17.67 -29.20
CA LEU A 16 30.21 -17.16 -29.56
C LEU A 16 31.25 -17.92 -28.73
N CYS A 17 31.34 -19.23 -28.99
CA CYS A 17 32.62 -19.90 -28.89
C CYS A 17 33.47 -19.42 -30.07
N LEU A 18 34.67 -18.91 -29.76
CA LEU A 18 35.90 -18.87 -30.57
C LEU A 18 36.52 -17.47 -30.56
N ASN A 19 37.37 -17.23 -29.56
CA ASN A 19 38.78 -16.94 -29.81
C ASN A 19 39.60 -17.43 -28.62
N PHE A 20 39.99 -18.71 -28.71
CA PHE A 20 41.03 -19.28 -27.87
C PHE A 20 42.36 -18.65 -28.26
N THR A 21 42.98 -17.91 -27.34
CA THR A 21 44.44 -17.79 -27.32
C THR A 21 44.94 -18.71 -26.22
N PHE A 22 45.42 -19.89 -26.62
CA PHE A 22 46.16 -20.79 -25.76
C PHE A 22 47.43 -20.06 -25.28
N CYS A 23 47.58 -19.89 -23.98
CA CYS A 23 48.91 -19.80 -23.39
C CYS A 23 49.33 -21.24 -23.08
N SER A 24 50.15 -21.81 -23.95
CA SER A 24 50.77 -23.11 -23.73
C SER A 24 51.98 -22.95 -22.81
N ASP A 25 52.06 -23.76 -21.76
CA ASP A 25 53.23 -24.62 -21.59
C ASP A 25 52.88 -25.85 -20.76
N GLY A 26 53.66 -26.91 -20.99
CA GLY A 26 53.24 -28.30 -20.87
C GLY A 26 53.14 -28.87 -19.45
N ASN A 27 52.39 -29.98 -19.39
CA ASN A 27 52.36 -31.00 -18.33
C ASN A 27 52.13 -30.52 -16.90
N GLU A 28 50.88 -30.58 -16.45
CA GLU A 28 50.47 -31.29 -15.23
C GLU A 28 48.93 -31.39 -15.19
N VAL A 29 48.42 -32.22 -14.28
CA VAL A 29 47.02 -32.68 -14.13
C VAL A 29 45.98 -31.60 -14.46
N LYS A 30 44.91 -31.97 -15.20
CA LYS A 30 43.67 -31.16 -15.31
C LYS A 30 43.07 -31.02 -13.91
N GLU A 31 43.57 -30.08 -13.12
CA GLU A 31 42.94 -29.70 -11.88
C GLU A 31 41.66 -28.96 -12.23
N ASP A 32 40.56 -29.35 -11.58
CA ASP A 32 39.32 -28.60 -11.60
C ASP A 32 39.66 -27.14 -11.31
N SER A 33 39.28 -26.23 -12.21
CA SER A 33 39.50 -24.79 -11.98
C SER A 33 38.58 -24.37 -10.83
N ILE A 34 39.15 -24.24 -9.63
CA ILE A 34 38.45 -23.95 -8.38
C ILE A 34 38.73 -22.49 -8.00
N ILE A 35 37.72 -21.82 -7.46
CA ILE A 35 37.82 -20.52 -6.81
C ILE A 35 37.69 -20.72 -5.30
N LEU A 36 38.65 -20.14 -4.56
CA LEU A 36 38.63 -20.07 -3.11
C LEU A 36 38.67 -18.60 -2.70
N LEU A 37 37.62 -18.12 -2.02
CA LEU A 37 37.62 -16.77 -1.47
C LEU A 37 38.67 -16.68 -0.35
N ALA A 38 39.36 -15.54 -0.25
CA ALA A 38 40.55 -15.39 0.59
C ALA A 38 40.27 -15.40 2.12
N ASP A 39 39.00 -15.32 2.56
CA ASP A 39 38.53 -15.43 3.96
C ASP A 39 36.99 -15.46 4.01
N ASP A 40 36.39 -15.31 5.21
CA ASP A 40 34.96 -15.04 5.54
C ASP A 40 34.30 -13.89 4.74
N THR A 41 34.87 -13.43 3.63
CA THR A 41 34.22 -12.59 2.62
C THR A 41 32.81 -13.10 2.38
N GLN A 42 31.87 -12.38 2.96
CA GLN A 42 30.47 -12.74 2.93
C GLN A 42 30.06 -12.80 1.46
N GLN A 43 29.28 -13.81 1.09
CA GLN A 43 28.54 -13.82 -0.18
C GLN A 43 27.50 -12.68 -0.24
N GLU A 44 27.59 -11.69 0.64
CA GLU A 44 26.79 -10.48 0.71
C GLU A 44 27.73 -9.27 0.88
N LEU A 45 27.63 -8.28 -0.01
CA LEU A 45 28.34 -7.01 0.07
C LEU A 45 27.36 -5.86 0.26
N PHE A 46 27.51 -5.11 1.33
CA PHE A 46 26.66 -3.96 1.64
C PHE A 46 27.28 -2.66 1.13
N PHE A 47 26.52 -1.83 0.43
CA PHE A 47 26.94 -0.51 -0.02
C PHE A 47 26.04 0.56 0.59
N SER A 48 26.66 1.66 1.04
CA SER A 48 26.00 2.74 1.78
C SER A 48 26.29 4.13 1.20
N GLU A 49 27.25 4.25 0.28
CA GLU A 49 27.62 5.52 -0.35
C GLU A 49 27.58 5.47 -1.89
N LYS A 50 27.38 6.63 -2.51
CA LYS A 50 27.57 6.80 -3.96
C LYS A 50 29.05 6.58 -4.28
N GLU A 51 29.31 5.88 -5.38
CA GLU A 51 30.66 5.59 -5.84
C GLU A 51 31.52 4.70 -4.93
N GLU A 52 30.95 4.14 -3.87
CA GLU A 52 31.64 3.18 -3.00
C GLU A 52 32.11 1.98 -3.82
N THR A 53 33.34 1.53 -3.53
CA THR A 53 34.00 0.42 -4.23
C THR A 53 34.48 -0.58 -3.18
N LYS A 54 34.12 -1.86 -3.36
CA LYS A 54 34.54 -2.96 -2.49
C LYS A 54 35.37 -3.97 -3.25
N GLU A 55 36.43 -4.44 -2.61
CA GLU A 55 37.35 -5.44 -3.15
C GLU A 55 36.93 -6.85 -2.66
N ILE A 56 36.94 -7.82 -3.57
CA ILE A 56 36.82 -9.25 -3.27
C ILE A 56 38.10 -9.93 -3.72
N LYS A 57 38.80 -10.55 -2.77
CA LYS A 57 40.03 -11.30 -3.03
C LYS A 57 39.73 -12.80 -3.07
N PHE A 58 40.35 -13.49 -4.01
CA PHE A 58 40.21 -14.93 -4.18
C PHE A 58 41.44 -15.54 -4.85
N THR A 59 41.62 -16.83 -4.67
CA THR A 59 42.58 -17.64 -5.40
C THR A 59 41.85 -18.47 -6.44
N SER A 60 42.37 -18.53 -7.66
CA SER A 60 41.87 -19.40 -8.72
C SER A 60 42.96 -20.36 -9.17
N THR A 61 42.64 -21.64 -9.39
CA THR A 61 43.58 -22.60 -10.00
C THR A 61 43.62 -22.53 -11.53
N GLY A 62 42.71 -21.76 -12.16
CA GLY A 62 42.63 -21.59 -13.60
C GLY A 62 42.12 -20.22 -14.05
N CYS A 63 41.82 -20.08 -15.35
CA CYS A 63 41.20 -18.86 -15.87
C CYS A 63 39.80 -18.67 -15.27
N TRP A 64 39.44 -17.41 -15.03
CA TRP A 64 38.16 -17.03 -14.44
C TRP A 64 37.60 -15.81 -15.15
N TYR A 65 36.28 -15.60 -15.02
CA TYR A 65 35.58 -14.41 -15.47
C TYR A 65 34.55 -13.97 -14.43
N ALA A 66 34.28 -12.66 -14.37
CA ALA A 66 33.31 -12.06 -13.47
C ALA A 66 32.26 -11.28 -14.27
N PHE A 67 31.00 -11.42 -13.89
CA PHE A 67 29.87 -10.78 -14.58
C PHE A 67 28.74 -10.46 -13.60
N ILE A 68 27.89 -9.51 -13.98
CA ILE A 68 26.67 -9.18 -13.24
C ILE A 68 25.56 -10.09 -13.76
N ASP A 69 25.07 -10.98 -12.91
CA ASP A 69 23.99 -11.90 -13.27
C ASP A 69 22.61 -11.28 -13.03
N TYR A 70 22.49 -10.43 -12.00
CA TYR A 70 21.28 -9.67 -11.73
C TYR A 70 21.62 -8.29 -11.17
N ALA A 71 21.23 -7.23 -11.86
CA ALA A 71 21.14 -5.90 -11.30
C ALA A 71 19.99 -5.20 -12.05
N PRO A 72 18.82 -4.99 -11.42
CA PRO A 72 17.63 -4.51 -12.12
C PRO A 72 17.80 -3.09 -12.69
N GLU A 73 18.86 -2.40 -12.29
CA GLU A 73 19.33 -1.13 -12.81
C GLU A 73 20.85 -1.26 -13.00
N ASP A 74 21.46 -0.56 -13.95
CA ASP A 74 22.92 -0.55 -14.14
C ASP A 74 23.61 0.24 -13.01
N TRP A 75 23.45 -0.22 -11.77
CA TRP A 75 23.85 0.50 -10.56
C TRP A 75 25.16 0.00 -9.95
N ILE A 76 25.66 -1.14 -10.42
CA ILE A 76 26.97 -1.68 -10.07
C ILE A 76 27.81 -1.95 -11.32
N THR A 77 29.12 -1.90 -11.17
CA THR A 77 30.11 -2.37 -12.15
C THR A 77 31.07 -3.33 -11.46
N VAL A 78 31.62 -4.28 -12.21
CA VAL A 78 32.63 -5.24 -11.74
C VAL A 78 33.88 -5.14 -12.61
N THR A 79 35.05 -5.01 -11.99
CA THR A 79 36.35 -4.92 -12.69
C THR A 79 37.48 -5.58 -11.89
N PRO A 80 38.45 -6.28 -12.50
CA PRO A 80 38.43 -6.74 -13.88
C PRO A 80 37.37 -7.84 -14.11
N THR A 81 36.97 -8.06 -15.36
CA THR A 81 35.96 -9.05 -15.72
C THR A 81 36.55 -10.43 -16.04
N GLU A 82 37.87 -10.57 -16.05
CA GLU A 82 38.58 -11.82 -16.30
C GLU A 82 40.00 -11.80 -15.72
N GLY A 83 40.57 -12.99 -15.52
CA GLY A 83 41.95 -13.16 -15.05
C GLY A 83 42.42 -14.61 -15.10
N GLY A 84 43.63 -14.84 -14.60
CA GLY A 84 44.33 -16.13 -14.64
C GLY A 84 44.43 -16.83 -13.29
N ALA A 85 45.17 -17.94 -13.26
CA ALA A 85 45.46 -18.67 -12.04
C ALA A 85 46.32 -17.84 -11.07
N GLY A 86 46.19 -18.12 -9.76
CA GLY A 86 46.89 -17.43 -8.69
C GLY A 86 45.97 -16.55 -7.83
N GLU A 87 46.57 -15.60 -7.12
CA GLU A 87 45.85 -14.61 -6.32
C GLU A 87 45.25 -13.53 -7.22
N ASN A 88 43.96 -13.26 -7.03
CA ASN A 88 43.18 -12.34 -7.85
C ASN A 88 42.33 -11.44 -6.95
N ALA A 89 41.91 -10.31 -7.52
CA ALA A 89 40.94 -9.41 -6.91
C ALA A 89 39.97 -8.88 -7.96
N ILE A 90 38.69 -8.77 -7.60
CA ILE A 90 37.72 -7.94 -8.32
C ILE A 90 37.25 -6.79 -7.44
N PHE A 91 36.83 -5.72 -8.08
CA PHE A 91 36.26 -4.52 -7.49
C PHE A 91 34.83 -4.38 -7.97
N ILE A 92 33.90 -4.34 -7.01
CA ILE A 92 32.50 -4.05 -7.26
C ILE A 92 32.28 -2.59 -6.85
N LYS A 93 31.87 -1.75 -7.79
CA LYS A 93 31.66 -0.32 -7.59
C LYS A 93 30.20 0.06 -7.83
N VAL A 94 29.64 0.87 -6.93
CA VAL A 94 28.34 1.52 -7.15
C VAL A 94 28.49 2.71 -8.10
N ASN A 95 27.62 2.82 -9.08
CA ASN A 95 27.68 3.90 -10.07
C ASN A 95 27.23 5.25 -9.48
N SER A 96 27.84 6.34 -9.94
CA SER A 96 27.60 7.70 -9.42
C SER A 96 26.16 8.20 -9.58
N ASN A 97 25.50 7.77 -10.66
CA ASN A 97 24.11 8.11 -10.96
C ASN A 97 23.10 7.23 -10.21
N ASN A 98 23.55 6.26 -9.42
CA ASN A 98 22.67 5.35 -8.71
C ASN A 98 21.94 6.10 -7.58
N PRO A 99 20.59 6.12 -7.56
CA PRO A 99 19.86 6.64 -6.41
C PRO A 99 20.05 5.70 -5.22
N TYR A 100 20.22 6.25 -4.02
CA TYR A 100 20.12 5.42 -2.80
C TYR A 100 18.75 4.74 -2.84
N SER A 101 18.65 3.46 -2.54
CA SER A 101 17.37 2.72 -2.48
C SER A 101 17.69 1.30 -2.05
N ASP A 102 16.74 0.64 -1.39
CA ASP A 102 16.88 -0.76 -1.04
C ASP A 102 16.91 -1.60 -2.33
N LYS A 103 18.11 -2.05 -2.70
CA LYS A 103 18.36 -2.79 -3.95
C LYS A 103 19.23 -3.99 -3.68
N ARG A 104 18.93 -5.08 -4.40
CA ARG A 104 19.74 -6.28 -4.43
C ARG A 104 20.22 -6.54 -5.85
N GLY A 105 21.47 -6.92 -5.96
CA GLY A 105 22.13 -7.39 -7.17
C GLY A 105 22.89 -8.68 -6.89
N ARG A 106 23.43 -9.28 -7.94
CA ARG A 106 24.24 -10.48 -7.89
C ARG A 106 25.36 -10.37 -8.91
N VAL A 107 26.59 -10.50 -8.41
CA VAL A 107 27.81 -10.62 -9.20
C VAL A 107 28.29 -12.06 -9.07
N CYS A 108 28.66 -12.66 -10.19
CA CYS A 108 29.16 -14.02 -10.24
C CYS A 108 30.64 -14.01 -10.63
N ILE A 109 31.45 -14.82 -9.95
CA ILE A 109 32.81 -15.19 -10.38
C ILE A 109 32.75 -16.64 -10.82
N ALA A 110 33.16 -16.92 -12.06
CA ALA A 110 33.03 -18.25 -12.64
C ALA A 110 34.33 -18.74 -13.27
N THR A 111 34.55 -20.05 -13.17
CA THR A 111 35.46 -20.84 -14.00
C THR A 111 34.64 -21.73 -14.92
N LEU A 112 35.31 -22.62 -15.67
CA LEU A 112 34.62 -23.66 -16.46
C LEU A 112 33.82 -24.67 -15.60
N TYR A 113 34.09 -24.77 -14.30
CA TYR A 113 33.58 -25.85 -13.44
C TYR A 113 32.91 -25.35 -12.16
N GLN A 114 33.09 -24.09 -11.78
CA GLN A 114 32.56 -23.53 -10.55
C GLN A 114 32.08 -22.10 -10.76
N THR A 115 30.98 -21.74 -10.11
CA THR A 115 30.50 -20.36 -9.98
C THR A 115 30.36 -20.02 -8.51
N ILE A 116 30.79 -18.82 -8.12
CA ILE A 116 30.56 -18.23 -6.81
C ILE A 116 29.65 -17.02 -6.99
N ASP A 117 28.53 -17.02 -6.27
CA ASP A 117 27.58 -15.92 -6.25
C ASP A 117 27.92 -14.95 -5.11
N ILE A 118 27.93 -13.66 -5.43
CA ILE A 118 28.11 -12.55 -4.51
C ILE A 118 26.87 -11.70 -4.60
N VAL A 119 26.02 -11.76 -3.57
CA VAL A 119 24.88 -10.87 -3.41
C VAL A 119 25.41 -9.48 -3.09
N VAL A 120 24.92 -8.48 -3.80
CA VAL A 120 25.26 -7.08 -3.59
C VAL A 120 24.02 -6.37 -3.08
N ILE A 121 24.11 -5.71 -1.94
CA ILE A 121 22.99 -5.08 -1.25
C ILE A 121 23.32 -3.60 -1.10
N GLN A 122 22.42 -2.73 -1.54
CA GLN A 122 22.45 -1.33 -1.14
C GLN A 122 21.22 -1.07 -0.30
N GLU A 123 21.41 -0.54 0.91
CA GLU A 123 20.30 -0.13 1.75
C GLU A 123 19.96 1.35 1.47
N GLY A 124 18.67 1.67 1.61
CA GLY A 124 18.18 3.04 1.54
C GLY A 124 18.84 3.89 2.63
N ARG A 125 19.30 5.08 2.25
CA ARG A 125 19.97 5.99 3.19
C ARG A 125 19.06 6.32 4.37
N GLU A 126 19.55 6.07 5.57
CA GLU A 126 18.92 6.45 6.83
C GLU A 126 19.42 7.82 7.31
N CYS A 127 18.54 8.61 7.91
CA CYS A 127 18.88 9.87 8.55
C CYS A 127 18.07 10.06 9.83
N THR A 128 18.72 10.47 10.92
CA THR A 128 18.05 10.90 12.15
C THR A 128 18.36 12.37 12.40
N GLN A 129 17.33 13.19 12.65
CA GLN A 129 17.50 14.62 12.97
C GLN A 129 16.59 15.08 14.10
N ASN A 130 17.07 16.07 14.86
CA ASN A 130 16.28 16.82 15.83
C ASN A 130 15.99 18.22 15.30
N ILE A 131 14.72 18.56 15.13
CA ILE A 131 14.29 19.89 14.67
C ILE A 131 14.04 20.75 15.91
N GLU A 132 15.08 21.44 16.39
CA GLU A 132 14.98 22.33 17.55
C GLU A 132 14.07 23.53 17.27
N VAL A 133 14.09 24.03 16.03
CA VAL A 133 13.27 25.15 15.58
C VAL A 133 12.48 24.71 14.35
N ALA A 134 11.15 24.73 14.44
CA ALA A 134 10.30 24.32 13.32
C ALA A 134 10.56 25.13 12.04
N GLY A 135 10.52 24.47 10.89
CA GLY A 135 10.80 25.02 9.57
C GLY A 135 12.29 25.06 9.20
N THR A 136 13.15 24.35 9.94
CA THR A 136 14.60 24.36 9.71
C THR A 136 15.18 23.04 9.24
N LEU A 137 14.36 21.99 9.03
CA LEU A 137 14.85 20.67 8.61
C LEU A 137 15.74 20.75 7.37
N ASP A 138 15.41 21.60 6.40
CA ASP A 138 16.20 21.81 5.18
C ASP A 138 17.68 22.15 5.46
N LYS A 139 17.94 22.90 6.53
CA LYS A 139 19.29 23.33 6.93
C LYS A 139 20.06 22.22 7.67
N LEU A 140 19.36 21.22 8.18
CA LEU A 140 19.94 20.08 8.89
C LEU A 140 20.34 18.94 7.93
N LEU A 141 19.90 19.03 6.68
CA LEU A 141 20.08 17.98 5.70
C LEU A 141 21.13 18.37 4.65
N GLY A 142 22.05 17.45 4.35
CA GLY A 142 22.99 17.60 3.25
C GLY A 142 22.47 17.09 1.89
N THR A 143 21.34 16.38 1.89
CA THR A 143 20.70 15.80 0.70
C THR A 143 19.22 15.48 0.99
N TYR A 144 18.41 15.33 -0.05
CA TYR A 144 17.05 14.79 0.05
C TYR A 144 16.94 13.32 -0.40
N ASP A 145 18.05 12.73 -0.83
CA ASP A 145 18.12 11.31 -1.24
C ASP A 145 18.18 10.41 0.02
N ILE A 146 17.09 10.43 0.78
CA ILE A 146 16.89 9.76 2.08
C ILE A 146 15.66 8.86 1.94
N HIS A 147 15.77 7.63 2.42
CA HIS A 147 14.73 6.60 2.31
C HIS A 147 14.11 6.27 3.67
N LYS A 148 14.94 6.30 4.73
CA LYS A 148 14.50 6.06 6.09
C LYS A 148 14.80 7.31 6.90
N LEU A 149 13.77 7.96 7.45
CA LEU A 149 13.93 9.21 8.17
C LEU A 149 13.37 9.10 9.58
N LYS A 150 14.16 9.44 10.59
CA LYS A 150 13.68 9.60 11.96
C LYS A 150 13.79 11.05 12.38
N LEU A 151 12.69 11.63 12.83
CA LEU A 151 12.65 13.01 13.30
C LEU A 151 12.25 13.07 14.78
N THR A 152 12.79 14.07 15.45
CA THR A 152 12.40 14.49 16.80
C THR A 152 12.25 16.02 16.84
N GLY A 153 11.61 16.57 17.87
CA GLY A 153 11.50 18.02 18.05
C GLY A 153 10.22 18.61 17.44
N TYR A 154 10.30 19.75 16.78
CA TYR A 154 9.15 20.55 16.34
C TYR A 154 9.08 20.62 14.81
N LEU A 155 7.94 20.22 14.23
CA LEU A 155 7.72 20.17 12.79
C LEU A 155 6.61 21.13 12.39
N ASN A 156 6.84 21.93 11.34
CA ASN A 156 5.78 22.74 10.72
C ASN A 156 5.69 22.56 9.20
N GLY A 157 4.81 23.32 8.54
CA GLY A 157 4.56 23.22 7.10
C GLY A 157 5.80 23.39 6.21
N THR A 158 6.79 24.17 6.63
CA THR A 158 8.03 24.33 5.86
C THR A 158 8.87 23.05 5.90
N ASP A 159 8.91 22.34 7.02
CA ASP A 159 9.58 21.02 7.11
C ASP A 159 8.81 19.97 6.31
N VAL A 160 7.48 20.02 6.29
CA VAL A 160 6.65 19.15 5.41
C VAL A 160 7.06 19.32 3.95
N ALA A 161 7.26 20.58 3.50
CA ALA A 161 7.74 20.84 2.14
C ALA A 161 9.09 20.17 1.86
N THR A 162 10.00 20.15 2.83
CA THR A 162 11.30 19.48 2.73
C THR A 162 11.16 17.96 2.71
N ILE A 163 10.37 17.37 3.62
CA ILE A 163 10.12 15.92 3.68
C ILE A 163 9.52 15.42 2.37
N ARG A 164 8.59 16.18 1.77
CA ARG A 164 7.98 15.82 0.50
C ARG A 164 8.94 15.78 -0.69
N LYS A 165 10.15 16.34 -0.59
CA LYS A 165 11.19 16.21 -1.63
C LYS A 165 11.85 14.83 -1.63
N MET A 166 11.70 14.06 -0.55
CA MET A 166 12.42 12.81 -0.34
C MET A 166 11.67 11.58 -0.89
N PRO A 167 12.42 10.54 -1.34
CA PRO A 167 11.89 9.24 -1.73
C PRO A 167 11.75 8.30 -0.50
N LEU A 168 11.03 8.71 0.53
CA LEU A 168 10.93 7.94 1.77
C LEU A 168 10.15 6.62 1.57
N THR A 169 10.75 5.53 2.03
CA THR A 169 10.11 4.22 2.27
C THR A 169 9.68 4.08 3.72
N GLU A 170 10.38 4.72 4.65
CA GLU A 170 10.08 4.68 6.08
C GLU A 170 10.26 6.05 6.75
N ILE A 171 9.37 6.37 7.69
CA ILE A 171 9.54 7.56 8.53
C ILE A 171 9.04 7.34 9.97
N ASP A 172 9.87 7.69 10.93
CA ASP A 172 9.53 7.70 12.35
C ASP A 172 9.36 9.14 12.86
N LEU A 173 8.11 9.49 13.18
CA LEU A 173 7.71 10.79 13.75
C LEU A 173 7.21 10.65 15.19
N SER A 174 7.46 9.53 15.86
CA SER A 174 6.92 9.22 17.20
C SER A 174 7.21 10.30 18.25
N ASN A 175 8.36 10.97 18.13
CA ASN A 175 8.84 12.01 19.05
C ASN A 175 8.80 13.43 18.43
N VAL A 176 7.92 13.64 17.46
CA VAL A 176 7.69 14.95 16.83
C VAL A 176 6.47 15.63 17.45
N ASN A 177 6.58 16.93 17.67
CA ASN A 177 5.45 17.81 17.94
C ASN A 177 5.14 18.60 16.67
N ILE A 178 3.96 18.36 16.10
CA ILE A 178 3.50 19.17 14.96
C ILE A 178 2.98 20.49 15.52
N VAL A 179 3.58 21.59 15.08
CA VAL A 179 3.22 22.95 15.48
C VAL A 179 2.67 23.75 14.32
N GLY A 180 1.82 24.73 14.61
CA GLY A 180 1.22 25.62 13.64
C GLY A 180 2.25 26.47 12.89
N GLY A 181 2.02 26.67 11.59
CA GLY A 181 2.81 27.58 10.77
C GLY A 181 3.56 26.90 9.61
N GLY A 182 4.41 27.67 8.93
CA GLY A 182 5.04 27.23 7.68
C GLY A 182 4.02 26.97 6.55
N THR A 183 4.53 26.73 5.34
CA THR A 183 3.69 26.41 4.18
C THR A 183 4.34 25.35 3.31
N TYR A 184 3.50 24.58 2.62
CA TYR A 184 3.92 23.60 1.62
C TYR A 184 2.94 23.59 0.45
N THR A 185 3.45 23.22 -0.72
CA THR A 185 2.65 23.07 -1.94
C THR A 185 2.69 21.60 -2.38
N VAL A 186 1.52 21.06 -2.70
CA VAL A 186 1.36 19.71 -3.24
C VAL A 186 0.79 19.83 -4.63
N HIS A 187 1.54 19.37 -5.63
CA HIS A 187 1.04 19.27 -6.99
C HIS A 187 0.35 17.93 -7.18
N TYR A 188 -0.82 17.93 -7.81
CA TYR A 188 -1.55 16.72 -8.15
C TYR A 188 -1.98 16.73 -9.60
N ASN A 189 -1.97 15.54 -10.21
CA ASN A 189 -2.44 15.31 -11.57
C ASN A 189 -3.53 14.24 -11.51
N ARG A 190 -4.79 14.65 -11.72
CA ARG A 190 -5.92 13.73 -11.80
C ARG A 190 -6.43 13.70 -13.24
N GLY A 191 -5.84 12.82 -14.05
CA GLY A 191 -6.07 12.79 -15.50
C GLY A 191 -5.60 14.09 -16.16
N SER A 192 -6.48 14.75 -16.91
CA SER A 192 -6.16 16.01 -17.62
C SER A 192 -6.15 17.26 -16.72
N ILE A 193 -6.43 17.12 -15.43
CA ILE A 193 -6.48 18.25 -14.48
C ILE A 193 -5.20 18.22 -13.64
N ALA A 194 -4.33 19.19 -13.87
CA ALA A 194 -3.24 19.53 -12.98
C ALA A 194 -3.69 20.63 -12.01
N GLY A 195 -3.34 20.50 -10.74
CA GLY A 195 -3.66 21.48 -9.71
C GLY A 195 -2.58 21.58 -8.65
N GLU A 196 -2.72 22.59 -7.79
CA GLU A 196 -1.90 22.76 -6.62
C GLU A 196 -2.78 22.89 -5.38
N TYR A 197 -2.39 22.19 -4.32
CA TYR A 197 -2.88 22.40 -2.97
C TYR A 197 -1.81 23.17 -2.20
N LYS A 198 -2.20 24.27 -1.53
CA LYS A 198 -1.33 25.04 -0.64
C LYS A 198 -1.80 24.84 0.79
N GLY A 199 -0.94 24.25 1.61
CA GLY A 199 -1.23 23.93 3.01
C GLY A 199 -0.31 24.62 3.98
N SER A 200 -0.70 24.59 5.25
CA SER A 200 0.09 24.95 6.43
C SER A 200 -0.20 23.93 7.54
N THR A 201 0.68 23.78 8.52
CA THR A 201 0.40 22.91 9.68
C THR A 201 -0.41 23.66 10.72
N SER A 202 -1.13 22.89 11.55
CA SER A 202 -1.78 23.34 12.79
C SER A 202 -1.24 22.49 13.96
N ASP A 203 -1.31 23.02 15.17
CA ASP A 203 -0.84 22.31 16.37
C ASP A 203 -1.54 20.95 16.50
N ASN A 204 -0.76 19.89 16.68
CA ASN A 204 -1.24 18.52 16.93
C ASN A 204 -2.19 17.97 15.84
N VAL A 205 -2.08 18.44 14.59
CA VAL A 205 -2.83 17.90 13.44
C VAL A 205 -1.85 17.31 12.46
N PHE A 206 -2.01 16.03 12.11
CA PHE A 206 -1.24 15.44 11.02
C PHE A 206 -1.78 16.02 9.70
N PRO A 207 -0.99 16.83 8.97
CA PRO A 207 -1.54 17.82 8.06
C PRO A 207 -2.00 17.21 6.73
N SER A 208 -2.93 17.93 6.10
CA SER A 208 -3.48 17.56 4.80
C SER A 208 -2.39 17.24 3.77
N CYS A 209 -2.61 16.23 2.94
CA CYS A 209 -1.72 15.88 1.84
C CYS A 209 -0.24 15.61 2.22
N PHE A 210 0.13 15.37 3.49
CA PHE A 210 1.53 15.17 3.90
C PHE A 210 2.24 14.13 3.02
N PHE A 211 1.64 12.95 2.85
CA PHE A 211 2.12 11.85 2.01
C PHE A 211 1.26 11.65 0.75
N TYR A 212 0.46 12.64 0.34
CA TYR A 212 -0.31 12.54 -0.91
C TYR A 212 0.57 12.12 -2.09
N ASN A 213 0.15 11.04 -2.76
CA ASN A 213 0.81 10.44 -3.92
C ASN A 213 2.29 10.08 -3.65
N LYS A 214 2.53 9.37 -2.54
CA LYS A 214 3.84 8.79 -2.18
C LYS A 214 3.74 7.26 -2.23
N PRO A 215 3.71 6.64 -3.42
CA PRO A 215 3.40 5.21 -3.56
C PRO A 215 4.47 4.29 -2.95
N ILE A 216 5.70 4.76 -2.76
CA ILE A 216 6.81 3.96 -2.23
C ILE A 216 6.90 3.94 -0.70
N ILE A 217 6.13 4.76 0.03
CA ILE A 217 6.13 4.75 1.50
C ILE A 217 5.52 3.44 1.98
N GLN A 218 6.22 2.73 2.88
CA GLN A 218 5.85 1.41 3.38
C GLN A 218 5.51 1.43 4.87
N SER A 219 6.20 2.30 5.64
CA SER A 219 6.06 2.40 7.09
C SER A 219 6.06 3.85 7.55
N VAL A 220 5.08 4.21 8.38
CA VAL A 220 4.99 5.54 9.01
C VAL A 220 4.63 5.35 10.48
N VAL A 221 5.50 5.84 11.37
CA VAL A 221 5.19 5.96 12.80
C VAL A 221 4.69 7.38 13.06
N LEU A 222 3.40 7.51 13.36
CA LEU A 222 2.74 8.79 13.62
C LEU A 222 3.19 9.38 14.97
N PRO A 223 3.21 10.72 15.12
CA PRO A 223 3.43 11.34 16.43
C PRO A 223 2.28 11.04 17.39
N ASN A 224 2.58 10.63 18.62
CA ASN A 224 1.55 10.27 19.60
C ASN A 224 0.73 11.46 20.11
N THR A 225 1.16 12.69 19.80
CA THR A 225 0.53 13.94 20.25
C THR A 225 -0.59 14.42 19.34
N ILE A 226 -0.76 13.83 18.15
CA ILE A 226 -1.77 14.29 17.20
C ILE A 226 -3.20 13.98 17.68
N THR A 227 -4.12 14.88 17.35
CA THR A 227 -5.54 14.79 17.68
C THR A 227 -6.42 14.57 16.44
N MET A 228 -5.83 14.68 15.25
CA MET A 228 -6.52 14.56 13.97
C MET A 228 -5.54 14.09 12.88
N ILE A 229 -6.03 13.24 11.98
CA ILE A 229 -5.42 13.00 10.67
C ILE A 229 -6.26 13.77 9.67
N ASP A 230 -5.65 14.75 9.01
CA ASP A 230 -6.35 15.69 8.14
C ASP A 230 -6.51 15.14 6.70
N ASP A 231 -7.20 15.90 5.86
CA ASP A 231 -7.65 15.46 4.54
C ASP A 231 -6.50 14.98 3.63
N ARG A 232 -6.69 13.82 2.99
CA ARG A 232 -5.72 13.24 2.03
C ARG A 232 -4.31 13.00 2.57
N ALA A 233 -4.12 12.98 3.89
CA ALA A 233 -2.82 12.84 4.53
C ALA A 233 -1.95 11.70 3.96
N PHE A 234 -2.56 10.55 3.66
CA PHE A 234 -1.93 9.35 3.10
C PHE A 234 -2.55 8.90 1.77
N ALA A 235 -3.35 9.73 1.11
CA ALA A 235 -3.99 9.31 -0.13
C ALA A 235 -2.96 8.89 -1.20
N TYR A 236 -3.22 7.76 -1.87
CA TYR A 236 -2.36 7.14 -2.88
C TYR A 236 -0.99 6.66 -2.34
N CYS A 237 -0.89 6.32 -1.05
CA CYS A 237 0.25 5.58 -0.49
C CYS A 237 0.08 4.07 -0.73
N GLU A 238 0.23 3.64 -1.99
CA GLU A 238 -0.14 2.28 -2.42
C GLU A 238 0.65 1.16 -1.71
N ASN A 239 1.89 1.39 -1.27
CA ASN A 239 2.69 0.38 -0.55
C ASN A 239 2.63 0.48 0.98
N LEU A 240 1.84 1.39 1.55
CA LEU A 240 1.71 1.52 3.00
C LEU A 240 0.99 0.29 3.56
N SER A 241 1.74 -0.59 4.23
CA SER A 241 1.25 -1.93 4.61
C SER A 241 0.42 -1.93 5.89
N SER A 242 0.76 -1.06 6.84
CA SER A 242 0.11 -0.91 8.14
C SER A 242 0.30 0.52 8.66
N ILE A 243 -0.65 0.97 9.49
CA ILE A 243 -0.51 2.22 10.24
C ILE A 243 -1.22 2.10 11.58
N VAL A 244 -0.56 2.57 12.64
CA VAL A 244 -1.15 2.69 13.97
C VAL A 244 -1.60 4.13 14.16
N ILE A 245 -2.92 4.35 14.20
CA ILE A 245 -3.49 5.66 14.47
C ILE A 245 -3.42 5.89 16.00
N PRO A 246 -2.78 6.98 16.48
CA PRO A 246 -2.64 7.24 17.91
C PRO A 246 -3.97 7.39 18.66
N ASP A 247 -4.02 6.95 19.92
CA ASP A 247 -5.22 6.98 20.79
C ASP A 247 -5.79 8.37 21.05
N GLY A 248 -5.03 9.44 20.78
CA GLY A 248 -5.48 10.83 20.89
C GLY A 248 -6.32 11.32 19.70
N VAL A 249 -6.34 10.56 18.58
CA VAL A 249 -6.99 11.00 17.34
C VAL A 249 -8.51 10.93 17.47
N THR A 250 -9.19 12.06 17.29
CA THR A 250 -10.65 12.18 17.42
C THR A 250 -11.38 12.20 16.08
N LYS A 251 -10.65 12.46 14.99
CA LYS A 251 -11.19 12.59 13.63
C LYS A 251 -10.20 12.07 12.59
N ILE A 252 -10.73 11.34 11.61
CA ILE A 252 -10.03 10.94 10.38
C ILE A 252 -10.65 11.73 9.21
N GLY A 253 -9.82 12.50 8.51
CA GLY A 253 -10.22 13.43 7.45
C GLY A 253 -10.75 12.76 6.18
N MET A 254 -11.23 13.59 5.27
CA MET A 254 -11.69 13.19 3.94
C MET A 254 -10.52 12.60 3.14
N GLU A 255 -10.73 11.46 2.49
CA GLU A 255 -9.72 10.76 1.67
C GLU A 255 -8.41 10.45 2.42
N ALA A 256 -8.40 10.45 3.77
CA ALA A 256 -7.17 10.37 4.56
C ALA A 256 -6.25 9.20 4.17
N PHE A 257 -6.82 8.05 3.82
CA PHE A 257 -6.14 6.83 3.37
C PHE A 257 -6.68 6.35 2.00
N ASP A 258 -7.28 7.23 1.20
CA ASP A 258 -7.80 6.88 -0.13
C ASP A 258 -6.73 6.18 -0.99
N ASN A 259 -7.08 5.07 -1.64
CA ASN A 259 -6.17 4.27 -2.48
C ASN A 259 -4.89 3.75 -1.77
N CYS A 260 -4.90 3.56 -0.45
CA CYS A 260 -3.83 2.81 0.24
C CYS A 260 -3.98 1.30 -0.01
N LYS A 261 -3.70 0.86 -1.23
CA LYS A 261 -3.99 -0.51 -1.68
C LYS A 261 -3.25 -1.60 -0.92
N GLY A 262 -2.03 -1.32 -0.43
CA GLY A 262 -1.23 -2.23 0.39
C GLY A 262 -1.65 -2.30 1.85
N LEU A 263 -2.57 -1.45 2.31
CA LEU A 263 -2.96 -1.35 3.71
C LEU A 263 -3.77 -2.59 4.11
N THR A 264 -3.16 -3.46 4.91
CA THR A 264 -3.75 -4.76 5.31
C THR A 264 -4.57 -4.67 6.59
N SER A 265 -4.22 -3.73 7.47
CA SER A 265 -4.88 -3.52 8.76
C SER A 265 -4.84 -2.06 9.18
N VAL A 266 -5.94 -1.58 9.76
CA VAL A 266 -6.05 -0.29 10.42
C VAL A 266 -6.80 -0.48 11.73
N THR A 267 -6.22 -0.01 12.83
CA THR A 267 -6.94 0.10 14.10
C THR A 267 -7.46 1.52 14.25
N ILE A 268 -8.79 1.68 14.21
CA ILE A 268 -9.44 2.97 14.49
C ILE A 268 -9.54 3.14 16.02
N PRO A 269 -8.93 4.17 16.62
CA PRO A 269 -8.87 4.30 18.07
C PRO A 269 -10.23 4.71 18.66
N LYS A 270 -10.45 4.35 19.94
CA LYS A 270 -11.72 4.57 20.68
C LYS A 270 -12.07 6.04 20.92
N SER A 271 -11.19 6.95 20.56
CA SER A 271 -11.38 8.40 20.59
C SER A 271 -12.05 8.93 19.31
N VAL A 272 -12.03 8.18 18.21
CA VAL A 272 -12.60 8.62 16.93
C VAL A 272 -14.11 8.68 17.02
N THR A 273 -14.68 9.82 16.65
CA THR A 273 -16.14 10.05 16.67
C THR A 273 -16.77 10.11 15.28
N GLU A 274 -15.95 10.39 14.26
CA GLU A 274 -16.35 10.53 12.86
C GLU A 274 -15.26 9.98 11.92
N ILE A 275 -15.69 9.23 10.91
CA ILE A 275 -14.87 8.74 9.80
C ILE A 275 -15.23 9.54 8.54
N GLY A 276 -14.27 10.30 8.01
CA GLY A 276 -14.46 11.23 6.89
C GLY A 276 -14.86 10.59 5.56
N SER A 277 -15.34 11.41 4.62
CA SER A 277 -15.75 10.93 3.29
C SER A 277 -14.57 10.29 2.58
N ASP A 278 -14.78 9.13 1.96
CA ASP A 278 -13.76 8.38 1.23
C ASP A 278 -12.49 8.05 2.05
N ALA A 279 -12.55 8.11 3.40
CA ALA A 279 -11.38 8.02 4.27
C ALA A 279 -10.52 6.77 4.03
N PHE A 280 -11.13 5.63 3.72
CA PHE A 280 -10.49 4.36 3.38
C PHE A 280 -10.95 3.83 2.03
N ARG A 281 -11.37 4.72 1.12
CA ARG A 281 -11.80 4.34 -0.23
C ARG A 281 -10.69 3.57 -0.95
N LEU A 282 -11.03 2.48 -1.63
CA LEU A 282 -10.10 1.63 -2.39
C LEU A 282 -8.89 1.13 -1.57
N CYS A 283 -9.05 0.95 -0.26
CA CYS A 283 -8.11 0.19 0.55
C CYS A 283 -8.34 -1.32 0.36
N GLU A 284 -7.99 -1.82 -0.84
CA GLU A 284 -8.38 -3.14 -1.31
C GLU A 284 -7.80 -4.30 -0.47
N SER A 285 -6.68 -4.11 0.23
CA SER A 285 -6.06 -5.17 1.05
C SER A 285 -6.59 -5.25 2.49
N ILE A 286 -7.46 -4.35 2.94
CA ILE A 286 -8.02 -4.42 4.30
C ILE A 286 -8.95 -5.63 4.38
N THR A 287 -8.63 -6.57 5.27
CA THR A 287 -9.41 -7.81 5.45
C THR A 287 -10.44 -7.72 6.57
N SER A 288 -10.19 -6.86 7.55
CA SER A 288 -11.04 -6.63 8.71
C SER A 288 -10.94 -5.17 9.16
N ILE A 289 -12.03 -4.67 9.72
CA ILE A 289 -12.04 -3.35 10.34
C ILE A 289 -12.85 -3.37 11.63
N THR A 290 -12.31 -2.72 12.66
CA THR A 290 -13.02 -2.51 13.93
C THR A 290 -13.46 -1.06 14.01
N ILE A 291 -14.77 -0.82 13.89
CA ILE A 291 -15.36 0.50 14.12
C ILE A 291 -15.66 0.61 15.62
N PRO A 292 -15.02 1.54 16.36
CA PRO A 292 -15.22 1.63 17.80
C PRO A 292 -16.59 2.21 18.16
N ASN A 293 -17.11 1.86 19.34
CA ASN A 293 -18.38 2.37 19.88
C ASN A 293 -18.42 3.88 20.14
N SER A 294 -17.32 4.60 19.92
CA SER A 294 -17.25 6.05 19.95
C SER A 294 -17.70 6.69 18.62
N VAL A 295 -17.66 5.94 17.51
CA VAL A 295 -18.06 6.45 16.20
C VAL A 295 -19.56 6.64 16.17
N THR A 296 -19.97 7.84 15.76
CA THR A 296 -21.37 8.23 15.59
C THR A 296 -21.76 8.44 14.14
N LYS A 297 -20.76 8.72 13.27
CA LYS A 297 -20.95 9.03 11.86
C LYS A 297 -19.92 8.34 10.96
N ILE A 298 -20.41 7.72 9.89
CA ILE A 298 -19.62 7.16 8.79
C ILE A 298 -20.03 7.90 7.52
N LYS A 299 -19.10 8.65 6.93
CA LYS A 299 -19.38 9.55 5.80
C LYS A 299 -19.40 8.83 4.45
N GLU A 300 -19.76 9.58 3.42
CA GLU A 300 -19.92 9.11 2.04
C GLU A 300 -18.69 8.34 1.59
N GLY A 301 -18.88 7.12 1.08
CA GLY A 301 -17.81 6.32 0.50
C GLY A 301 -16.66 5.93 1.45
N ALA A 302 -16.81 6.09 2.77
CA ALA A 302 -15.73 5.91 3.74
C ALA A 302 -14.94 4.59 3.58
N PHE A 303 -15.59 3.50 3.19
CA PHE A 303 -14.98 2.18 2.93
C PHE A 303 -15.28 1.68 1.51
N TRP A 304 -15.64 2.56 0.58
CA TRP A 304 -16.03 2.15 -0.76
C TRP A 304 -14.90 1.41 -1.46
N GLY A 305 -15.18 0.23 -2.02
CA GLY A 305 -14.21 -0.58 -2.75
C GLY A 305 -13.15 -1.26 -1.87
N CYS A 306 -13.39 -1.44 -0.57
CA CYS A 306 -12.59 -2.34 0.27
C CYS A 306 -12.89 -3.80 -0.09
N THR A 307 -12.38 -4.27 -1.23
CA THR A 307 -12.79 -5.53 -1.88
C THR A 307 -12.42 -6.79 -1.08
N ASN A 308 -11.37 -6.78 -0.26
CA ASN A 308 -11.02 -7.93 0.59
C ASN A 308 -11.64 -7.89 2.00
N LEU A 309 -12.45 -6.87 2.32
CA LEU A 309 -13.10 -6.79 3.63
C LEU A 309 -14.11 -7.94 3.77
N THR A 310 -13.95 -8.79 4.77
CA THR A 310 -14.74 -10.04 4.89
C THR A 310 -16.01 -9.90 5.71
N SER A 311 -16.02 -8.98 6.68
CA SER A 311 -17.15 -8.71 7.57
C SER A 311 -17.21 -7.24 7.95
N ILE A 312 -18.42 -6.71 8.11
CA ILE A 312 -18.66 -5.35 8.60
C ILE A 312 -19.44 -5.42 9.91
N ILE A 313 -18.96 -4.74 10.95
CA ILE A 313 -19.69 -4.54 12.20
C ILE A 313 -19.89 -3.04 12.41
N ILE A 314 -21.12 -2.58 12.22
CA ILE A 314 -21.55 -1.21 12.50
C ILE A 314 -22.06 -1.18 13.95
N PRO A 315 -21.39 -0.49 14.89
CA PRO A 315 -21.80 -0.50 16.29
C PRO A 315 -23.11 0.26 16.51
N ASN A 316 -23.78 -0.03 17.64
CA ASN A 316 -25.03 0.64 18.04
C ASN A 316 -24.88 2.16 18.23
N SER A 317 -23.65 2.65 18.42
CA SER A 317 -23.34 4.07 18.55
C SER A 317 -23.48 4.85 17.24
N VAL A 318 -23.42 4.18 16.08
CA VAL A 318 -23.55 4.85 14.79
C VAL A 318 -25.01 5.24 14.58
N ILE A 319 -25.22 6.55 14.44
CA ILE A 319 -26.54 7.15 14.19
C ILE A 319 -26.67 7.70 12.77
N GLY A 320 -25.53 7.93 12.10
CA GLY A 320 -25.47 8.44 10.74
C GLY A 320 -24.52 7.63 9.88
N ILE A 321 -25.03 7.12 8.77
CA ILE A 321 -24.25 6.56 7.68
C ILE A 321 -24.68 7.27 6.40
N ASP A 322 -23.74 7.55 5.51
CA ASP A 322 -24.00 8.24 4.24
C ASP A 322 -23.91 7.26 3.05
N LYS A 323 -24.32 7.73 1.86
CA LYS A 323 -24.35 6.93 0.63
C LYS A 323 -22.97 6.33 0.29
N TYR A 324 -22.97 5.17 -0.36
CA TYR A 324 -21.77 4.43 -0.76
C TYR A 324 -20.81 4.00 0.37
N ALA A 325 -21.13 4.22 1.65
CA ALA A 325 -20.16 4.03 2.75
C ALA A 325 -19.47 2.65 2.74
N PHE A 326 -20.17 1.59 2.34
CA PHE A 326 -19.63 0.23 2.15
C PHE A 326 -19.94 -0.33 0.75
N GLY A 327 -20.15 0.54 -0.25
CA GLY A 327 -20.36 0.10 -1.63
C GLY A 327 -19.11 -0.59 -2.20
N LYS A 328 -19.28 -1.56 -3.08
CA LYS A 328 -18.22 -2.38 -3.69
C LYS A 328 -17.30 -3.12 -2.70
N CYS A 329 -17.75 -3.35 -1.47
CA CYS A 329 -17.06 -4.25 -0.55
C CYS A 329 -17.36 -5.72 -0.93
N SER A 330 -16.88 -6.15 -2.09
CA SER A 330 -17.26 -7.41 -2.74
C SER A 330 -16.89 -8.67 -1.95
N GLY A 331 -15.88 -8.60 -1.07
CA GLY A 331 -15.47 -9.68 -0.18
C GLY A 331 -16.38 -9.89 1.04
N VAL A 332 -17.31 -8.97 1.33
CA VAL A 332 -18.12 -9.01 2.55
C VAL A 332 -19.11 -10.15 2.47
N THR A 333 -19.07 -11.03 3.48
CA THR A 333 -19.98 -12.18 3.61
C THR A 333 -21.02 -11.98 4.71
N SER A 334 -20.74 -11.11 5.67
CA SER A 334 -21.59 -10.82 6.83
C SER A 334 -21.56 -9.33 7.21
N ILE A 335 -22.74 -8.79 7.50
CA ILE A 335 -22.92 -7.41 7.95
C ILE A 335 -23.75 -7.42 9.24
N VAL A 336 -23.24 -6.78 10.28
CA VAL A 336 -23.99 -6.46 11.49
C VAL A 336 -24.31 -4.96 11.47
N ILE A 337 -25.61 -4.63 11.43
CA ILE A 337 -26.10 -3.26 11.45
C ILE A 337 -26.50 -2.91 12.88
N GLY A 338 -25.92 -1.84 13.43
CA GLY A 338 -26.23 -1.37 14.77
C GLY A 338 -27.64 -0.80 14.90
N ASN A 339 -28.22 -0.92 16.09
CA ASN A 339 -29.58 -0.45 16.40
C ASN A 339 -29.74 1.08 16.38
N GLY A 340 -28.65 1.85 16.29
CA GLY A 340 -28.70 3.31 16.16
C GLY A 340 -29.11 3.81 14.77
N ILE A 341 -29.07 2.93 13.76
CA ILE A 341 -29.33 3.29 12.36
C ILE A 341 -30.83 3.32 12.08
N LYS A 342 -31.34 4.50 11.71
CA LYS A 342 -32.72 4.70 11.26
C LYS A 342 -32.91 4.59 9.74
N ARG A 343 -31.85 4.87 8.98
CA ARG A 343 -31.91 4.95 7.52
C ARG A 343 -30.71 4.23 6.92
N LEU A 344 -30.98 3.39 5.92
CA LEU A 344 -29.97 2.83 5.02
C LEU A 344 -29.93 3.68 3.75
N PRO A 345 -28.88 4.49 3.54
CA PRO A 345 -28.80 5.42 2.41
C PRO A 345 -28.56 4.73 1.08
N ALA A 346 -28.69 5.51 0.01
CA ALA A 346 -28.52 5.00 -1.34
C ALA A 346 -27.14 4.34 -1.53
N TYR A 347 -27.12 3.16 -2.17
CA TYR A 347 -25.90 2.41 -2.49
C TYR A 347 -25.00 2.04 -1.28
N VAL A 348 -25.50 2.10 -0.04
CA VAL A 348 -24.67 1.91 1.17
C VAL A 348 -23.95 0.55 1.19
N PHE A 349 -24.58 -0.51 0.68
CA PHE A 349 -24.00 -1.86 0.53
C PHE A 349 -24.07 -2.36 -0.92
N SER A 350 -24.13 -1.46 -1.92
CA SER A 350 -24.19 -1.89 -3.32
C SER A 350 -22.95 -2.71 -3.69
N GLU A 351 -23.09 -3.66 -4.60
CA GLU A 351 -22.02 -4.51 -5.13
C GLU A 351 -21.25 -5.31 -4.04
N CYS A 352 -21.86 -5.57 -2.88
CA CYS A 352 -21.37 -6.56 -1.92
C CYS A 352 -21.68 -7.97 -2.44
N THR A 353 -20.98 -8.39 -3.49
CA THR A 353 -21.32 -9.58 -4.29
C THR A 353 -21.25 -10.90 -3.54
N ASN A 354 -20.49 -10.98 -2.44
CA ASN A 354 -20.41 -12.18 -1.60
C ASN A 354 -21.36 -12.18 -0.40
N LEU A 355 -22.16 -11.12 -0.20
CA LEU A 355 -23.09 -11.01 0.91
C LEU A 355 -24.23 -12.03 0.72
N SER A 356 -24.33 -13.00 1.62
CA SER A 356 -25.29 -14.11 1.48
C SER A 356 -26.53 -13.97 2.35
N SER A 357 -26.43 -13.27 3.47
CA SER A 357 -27.56 -12.96 4.35
C SER A 357 -27.36 -11.59 5.00
N VAL A 358 -28.45 -10.88 5.27
CA VAL A 358 -28.42 -9.61 6.01
C VAL A 358 -29.56 -9.56 7.03
N ILE A 359 -29.25 -9.04 8.22
CA ILE A 359 -30.23 -8.72 9.25
C ILE A 359 -30.47 -7.21 9.23
N ILE A 360 -31.71 -6.80 8.97
CA ILE A 360 -32.16 -5.41 9.02
C ILE A 360 -32.80 -5.18 10.41
N PRO A 361 -32.19 -4.37 11.30
CA PRO A 361 -32.70 -4.14 12.65
C PRO A 361 -34.09 -3.49 12.67
N ALA A 362 -34.80 -3.67 13.79
CA ALA A 362 -36.17 -3.17 13.95
C ALA A 362 -36.28 -1.63 13.89
N ASN A 363 -35.18 -0.91 14.16
CA ASN A 363 -35.13 0.55 14.18
C ASN A 363 -34.93 1.17 12.78
N VAL A 364 -34.67 0.36 11.74
CA VAL A 364 -34.54 0.87 10.37
C VAL A 364 -35.93 1.25 9.84
N GLU A 365 -36.15 2.55 9.64
CA GLU A 365 -37.40 3.14 9.19
C GLU A 365 -37.44 3.27 7.64
N THR A 366 -36.28 3.56 7.02
CA THR A 366 -36.16 3.82 5.58
C THR A 366 -34.92 3.13 4.98
N ILE A 367 -35.08 2.57 3.78
CA ILE A 367 -34.01 2.01 2.95
C ILE A 367 -34.10 2.66 1.56
N GLU A 368 -33.07 3.41 1.20
CA GLU A 368 -33.04 4.22 -0.02
C GLU A 368 -32.65 3.40 -1.27
N ASP A 369 -32.60 4.09 -2.42
CA ASP A 369 -32.33 3.52 -3.74
C ASP A 369 -31.05 2.68 -3.77
N ALA A 370 -31.13 1.48 -4.35
CA ALA A 370 -29.97 0.64 -4.62
C ALA A 370 -29.11 0.30 -3.39
N ALA A 371 -29.63 0.41 -2.16
CA ALA A 371 -28.89 0.12 -0.93
C ALA A 371 -28.22 -1.27 -0.92
N PHE A 372 -28.84 -2.27 -1.57
CA PHE A 372 -28.33 -3.63 -1.77
C PHE A 372 -28.26 -4.03 -3.25
N GLU A 373 -28.11 -3.05 -4.16
CA GLU A 373 -27.98 -3.32 -5.59
C GLU A 373 -26.79 -4.26 -5.84
N ASN A 374 -26.93 -5.22 -6.75
CA ASN A 374 -25.88 -6.16 -7.14
C ASN A 374 -25.25 -6.98 -5.98
N CYS A 375 -25.96 -7.17 -4.87
CA CYS A 375 -25.64 -8.20 -3.87
C CYS A 375 -26.03 -9.59 -4.40
N SER A 376 -25.30 -10.09 -5.41
CA SER A 376 -25.71 -11.25 -6.21
C SER A 376 -25.69 -12.60 -5.48
N ALA A 377 -25.00 -12.72 -4.34
CA ALA A 377 -25.01 -13.92 -3.51
C ALA A 377 -26.12 -13.93 -2.44
N LEU A 378 -26.94 -12.87 -2.35
CA LEU A 378 -27.93 -12.73 -1.28
C LEU A 378 -29.01 -13.81 -1.42
N LYS A 379 -29.16 -14.64 -0.39
CA LYS A 379 -30.15 -15.73 -0.33
C LYS A 379 -31.25 -15.43 0.68
N GLU A 380 -30.93 -14.70 1.74
CA GLU A 380 -31.81 -14.50 2.87
C GLU A 380 -31.75 -13.06 3.37
N ILE A 381 -32.90 -12.51 3.73
CA ILE A 381 -33.01 -11.20 4.40
C ILE A 381 -33.89 -11.40 5.63
N HIS A 382 -33.38 -11.00 6.80
CA HIS A 382 -34.12 -11.04 8.04
C HIS A 382 -34.47 -9.61 8.46
N VAL A 383 -35.73 -9.22 8.33
CA VAL A 383 -36.20 -7.91 8.81
C VAL A 383 -36.76 -8.09 10.21
N LYS A 384 -36.29 -7.29 11.17
CA LYS A 384 -36.72 -7.38 12.58
C LYS A 384 -37.87 -6.44 12.94
N SER A 385 -38.28 -5.55 12.03
CA SER A 385 -39.45 -4.68 12.21
C SER A 385 -40.74 -5.43 11.88
N SER A 386 -41.76 -5.30 12.74
CA SER A 386 -43.11 -5.81 12.46
C SER A 386 -43.86 -4.98 11.43
N ILE A 387 -43.43 -3.74 11.21
CA ILE A 387 -43.97 -2.83 10.18
C ILE A 387 -42.96 -2.77 9.03
N PRO A 388 -43.36 -3.06 7.78
CA PRO A 388 -42.45 -3.00 6.64
C PRO A 388 -41.76 -1.61 6.53
N PRO A 389 -40.41 -1.55 6.55
CA PRO A 389 -39.70 -0.29 6.35
C PRO A 389 -40.02 0.35 5.00
N THR A 390 -39.93 1.68 4.93
CA THR A 390 -40.10 2.41 3.66
C THR A 390 -38.93 2.06 2.74
N VAL A 391 -39.22 1.56 1.54
CA VAL A 391 -38.23 1.13 0.54
C VAL A 391 -38.51 1.76 -0.81
N ASN A 392 -37.47 1.96 -1.61
CA ASN A 392 -37.60 2.41 -2.99
C ASN A 392 -37.51 1.23 -3.99
N ASN A 393 -37.96 1.43 -5.23
CA ASN A 393 -38.13 0.35 -6.21
C ASN A 393 -36.82 -0.37 -6.62
N SER A 394 -35.67 0.30 -6.50
CA SER A 394 -34.35 -0.21 -6.91
C SER A 394 -33.52 -0.80 -5.76
N THR A 395 -34.07 -0.90 -4.54
CA THR A 395 -33.31 -1.32 -3.35
C THR A 395 -32.67 -2.71 -3.48
N PHE A 396 -33.35 -3.65 -4.15
CA PHE A 396 -32.87 -5.02 -4.39
C PHE A 396 -32.80 -5.31 -5.89
N SER A 397 -31.71 -5.95 -6.35
CA SER A 397 -31.48 -6.22 -7.78
C SER A 397 -32.43 -7.28 -8.36
N THR A 398 -32.87 -8.26 -7.56
CA THR A 398 -33.96 -9.20 -7.90
C THR A 398 -34.63 -9.73 -6.64
N TYR A 399 -35.91 -10.12 -6.72
CA TYR A 399 -36.73 -10.49 -5.56
C TYR A 399 -37.09 -11.98 -5.46
N SER A 400 -36.92 -12.75 -6.55
CA SER A 400 -37.53 -14.08 -6.67
C SER A 400 -36.73 -15.21 -6.03
N HIS A 401 -35.42 -15.05 -5.84
CA HIS A 401 -34.54 -16.08 -5.29
C HIS A 401 -34.15 -15.86 -3.82
N VAL A 402 -34.58 -14.74 -3.23
CA VAL A 402 -34.27 -14.35 -1.85
C VAL A 402 -35.43 -14.70 -0.94
N VAL A 403 -35.17 -15.39 0.17
CA VAL A 403 -36.15 -15.64 1.22
C VAL A 403 -36.20 -14.45 2.17
N LEU A 404 -37.40 -13.90 2.37
CA LEU A 404 -37.64 -12.81 3.31
C LEU A 404 -38.19 -13.39 4.62
N TYR A 405 -37.42 -13.28 5.69
CA TYR A 405 -37.84 -13.59 7.05
C TYR A 405 -38.33 -12.33 7.76
N VAL A 406 -39.51 -12.39 8.36
CA VAL A 406 -40.17 -11.26 9.04
C VAL A 406 -40.68 -11.71 10.41
N PRO A 407 -40.95 -10.79 11.36
CA PRO A 407 -41.40 -11.19 12.69
C PRO A 407 -42.77 -11.89 12.66
N THR A 408 -42.96 -12.86 13.55
CA THR A 408 -44.26 -13.52 13.77
C THR A 408 -45.41 -12.51 13.89
N GLY A 409 -46.46 -12.69 13.08
CA GLY A 409 -47.65 -11.83 13.03
C GLY A 409 -47.56 -10.65 12.04
N SER A 410 -46.45 -10.51 11.30
CA SER A 410 -46.26 -9.41 10.34
C SER A 410 -46.37 -9.82 8.87
N LYS A 411 -46.45 -11.12 8.56
CA LYS A 411 -46.41 -11.63 7.18
C LYS A 411 -47.41 -10.98 6.24
N GLU A 412 -48.66 -10.80 6.68
CA GLU A 412 -49.71 -10.17 5.88
C GLU A 412 -49.34 -8.71 5.50
N ALA A 413 -48.75 -7.96 6.44
CA ALA A 413 -48.32 -6.59 6.19
C ALA A 413 -47.21 -6.52 5.12
N TYR A 414 -46.26 -7.45 5.15
CA TYR A 414 -45.20 -7.54 4.14
C TYR A 414 -45.72 -8.02 2.79
N GLN A 415 -46.62 -9.00 2.76
CA GLN A 415 -47.23 -9.52 1.51
C GLN A 415 -48.05 -8.46 0.78
N ASN A 416 -48.76 -7.61 1.52
CA ASN A 416 -49.60 -6.54 0.95
C ASN A 416 -48.80 -5.29 0.55
N HIS A 417 -47.50 -5.22 0.85
CA HIS A 417 -46.68 -4.07 0.56
C HIS A 417 -46.14 -4.09 -0.89
N ASN A 418 -46.19 -2.96 -1.59
CA ASN A 418 -45.89 -2.86 -3.04
C ASN A 418 -44.49 -3.34 -3.47
N ILE A 419 -43.51 -3.28 -2.58
CA ILE A 419 -42.12 -3.72 -2.83
C ILE A 419 -41.80 -5.01 -2.09
N TRP A 420 -41.94 -5.04 -0.76
CA TRP A 420 -41.73 -6.27 0.03
C TRP A 420 -42.61 -7.46 -0.40
N GLY A 421 -43.82 -7.23 -0.92
CA GLY A 421 -44.68 -8.27 -1.45
C GLY A 421 -44.17 -8.91 -2.75
N LYS A 422 -43.12 -8.36 -3.37
CA LYS A 422 -42.47 -8.93 -4.57
C LYS A 422 -41.50 -10.07 -4.25
N PHE A 423 -41.15 -10.29 -2.99
CA PHE A 423 -40.31 -11.42 -2.58
C PHE A 423 -41.05 -12.74 -2.79
N GLY A 424 -40.39 -13.71 -3.43
CA GLY A 424 -41.01 -14.98 -3.81
C GLY A 424 -41.40 -15.86 -2.62
N THR A 425 -40.66 -15.77 -1.52
CA THR A 425 -40.91 -16.53 -0.28
C THR A 425 -40.83 -15.59 0.91
N ILE A 426 -41.93 -15.50 1.69
CA ILE A 426 -42.00 -14.74 2.94
C ILE A 426 -42.33 -15.71 4.10
N VAL A 427 -41.42 -15.79 5.08
CA VAL A 427 -41.46 -16.69 6.23
C VAL A 427 -41.53 -15.87 7.52
N GLU A 428 -42.30 -16.33 8.49
CA GLU A 428 -42.30 -15.74 9.83
C GLU A 428 -41.25 -16.44 10.71
N GLU A 429 -40.53 -15.65 11.51
CA GLU A 429 -39.59 -16.13 12.52
C GLU A 429 -39.74 -15.40 13.87
#